data_AF-A0A166A7A4-F1
#
_entry.id   AF-A0A166A7A4-F1
#
_cell.length_a   1.000
_cell.length_b   1.000
_cell.length_c   1.000
_cell.angle_alpha   90.00
_cell.angle_beta   90.00
_cell.angle_gamma   90.00
#
_symmetry.space_group_name_H-M   'P 1'
#
loop_
_entity.id
_entity.type
_entity.pdbx_description
1 polymer ?
#
loop_
_entity_poly.entity_id
_entity_poly.type
_entity_poly.pdbx_seq_one_letter_code
_entity_poly.pdbx_strand_id
1 'polypeptide(L)'
;MFFLARRIPRAAACTRAFPSSTRPASSSATRSKNLQFAADLHAVASLRRKPTALYDIAANALGRNKVAHSYIVEELGKNPTLDDTKRWDLILALVEMRNNSLPLHAQKIAVQPAHDAAIDAIADLKTSEEREAAANELLAGVRTKEAPFLSAEHAIRLHETLGGDPSFVFSRWIGNFPSNLVRLGTNWERAVFDRQTVCEDAARQLGIVEDWLAHHYSWYLTTATRRAFMYAYGATRVADDDVARQWEEIVESGEILPLHAVERALASTRTLDALNTMWAQIQTMSIPPSPPDVIPFPLMSYALNLARLGARDQAEDIAKQYPVHDALSWLVDPYGALDSKKDDTVHKHARANRERANDLVRFGLDVEDVIFMLSPYSPYRDALRGIRSGSARHRSLVVKEQ
;
A
#
# COMPACT_ATOMS: atom_id res chain seq x y z
N MET A 1 -52.55 -31.40 -8.85
CA MET A 1 -51.86 -32.39 -9.70
C MET A 1 -51.29 -31.64 -10.90
N PHE A 2 -50.04 -31.91 -11.26
CA PHE A 2 -49.31 -31.41 -12.45
C PHE A 2 -48.86 -29.94 -12.49
N PHE A 3 -47.55 -29.77 -12.23
CA PHE A 3 -46.73 -28.77 -12.91
C PHE A 3 -46.67 -29.12 -14.40
N LEU A 4 -46.99 -28.17 -15.28
CA LEU A 4 -46.74 -28.28 -16.71
C LEU A 4 -45.88 -27.11 -17.17
N ALA A 5 -44.71 -27.48 -17.68
CA ALA A 5 -43.71 -26.63 -18.28
C ALA A 5 -44.27 -25.84 -19.47
N ARG A 6 -43.91 -24.55 -19.57
CA ARG A 6 -43.91 -23.82 -20.83
C ARG A 6 -42.48 -23.42 -21.19
N ARG A 7 -42.01 -24.09 -22.25
CA ARG A 7 -40.82 -23.81 -23.05
C ARG A 7 -40.84 -22.37 -23.56
N ILE A 8 -39.69 -21.69 -23.52
CA ILE A 8 -39.38 -20.58 -24.42
C ILE A 8 -38.28 -21.06 -25.38
N PRO A 9 -38.33 -20.72 -26.69
CA PRO A 9 -37.63 -21.44 -27.74
C PRO A 9 -36.16 -21.03 -27.90
N ARG A 10 -35.36 -22.00 -28.37
CA ARG A 10 -34.05 -21.79 -29.01
C ARG A 10 -34.22 -20.91 -30.25
N ALA A 11 -33.59 -19.74 -30.26
CA ALA A 11 -33.26 -19.03 -31.49
C ALA A 11 -31.85 -19.44 -31.93
N ALA A 12 -31.78 -19.94 -33.17
CA ALA A 12 -30.58 -20.44 -33.80
C ALA A 12 -29.65 -19.31 -34.28
N ALA A 13 -28.36 -19.66 -34.31
CA ALA A 13 -27.27 -19.16 -35.14
C ALA A 13 -27.50 -17.91 -36.01
N CYS A 14 -26.77 -16.84 -35.69
CA CYS A 14 -26.15 -15.97 -36.68
C CYS A 14 -24.62 -16.03 -36.50
N THR A 15 -24.01 -16.99 -37.18
CA THR A 15 -22.59 -17.02 -37.50
C THR A 15 -22.21 -15.76 -38.28
N ARG A 16 -21.65 -14.75 -37.61
CA ARG A 16 -20.73 -13.81 -38.27
C ARG A 16 -19.33 -14.37 -38.15
N ALA A 17 -18.86 -14.94 -39.26
CA ALA A 17 -17.44 -15.19 -39.48
C ALA A 17 -16.70 -13.86 -39.35
N PHE A 18 -16.02 -13.67 -38.21
CA PHE A 18 -15.00 -12.63 -38.11
C PHE A 18 -13.82 -13.08 -38.97
N PRO A 19 -13.27 -12.21 -39.84
CA PRO A 19 -12.06 -12.54 -40.58
C PRO A 19 -10.97 -12.86 -39.57
N SER A 20 -10.18 -13.89 -39.87
CA SER A 20 -9.02 -14.28 -39.08
C SER A 20 -8.11 -13.06 -38.90
N SER A 21 -8.17 -12.44 -37.72
CA SER A 21 -7.19 -11.44 -37.32
C SER A 21 -5.85 -12.15 -37.28
N THR A 22 -5.04 -11.92 -38.31
CA THR A 22 -3.61 -12.21 -38.34
C THR A 22 -2.95 -11.34 -37.27
N ARG A 23 -3.04 -11.78 -36.01
CA ARG A 23 -2.11 -11.37 -34.98
C ARG A 23 -0.75 -11.90 -35.42
N PRO A 24 0.28 -11.05 -35.58
CA PRO A 24 1.62 -11.56 -35.80
C PRO A 24 1.95 -12.51 -34.64
N ALA A 25 2.43 -13.71 -34.97
CA ALA A 25 2.86 -14.69 -34.00
C ALA A 25 4.02 -14.08 -33.20
N SER A 26 3.71 -13.48 -32.05
CA SER A 26 4.70 -13.19 -31.03
C SER A 26 5.38 -14.50 -30.70
N SER A 27 6.67 -14.63 -31.02
CA SER A 27 7.47 -15.81 -30.69
C SER A 27 7.29 -16.17 -29.20
N SER A 28 7.29 -17.47 -28.90
CA SER A 28 7.18 -18.00 -27.52
C SER A 28 8.23 -17.38 -26.59
N ALA A 29 9.43 -17.10 -27.12
CA ALA A 29 10.52 -16.42 -26.42
C ALA A 29 10.17 -14.96 -26.04
N THR A 30 9.57 -14.18 -26.93
CA THR A 30 9.15 -12.79 -26.63
C THR A 30 8.02 -12.77 -25.59
N ARG A 31 7.08 -13.72 -25.65
CA ARG A 31 6.01 -13.87 -24.66
C ARG A 31 6.55 -14.27 -23.28
N SER A 32 7.50 -15.22 -23.23
CA SER A 32 8.17 -15.64 -22.01
C SER A 32 8.93 -14.48 -21.34
N LYS A 33 9.71 -13.72 -22.11
CA LYS A 33 10.42 -12.52 -21.59
C LYS A 33 9.46 -11.46 -21.03
N ASN A 34 8.33 -11.19 -21.70
CA ASN A 34 7.35 -10.22 -21.21
C ASN A 34 6.69 -10.65 -19.89
N LEU A 35 6.42 -11.95 -19.74
CA LEU A 35 5.90 -12.50 -18.48
C LEU A 35 6.94 -12.36 -17.35
N GLN A 36 8.22 -12.58 -17.66
CA GLN A 36 9.31 -12.39 -16.70
C GLN A 36 9.42 -10.93 -16.25
N PHE A 37 9.40 -9.95 -17.16
CA PHE A 37 9.47 -8.54 -16.77
C PHE A 37 8.29 -8.09 -15.91
N ALA A 38 7.07 -8.58 -16.20
CA ALA A 38 5.91 -8.30 -15.37
C ALA A 38 6.06 -8.91 -13.97
N ALA A 39 6.55 -10.16 -13.88
CA ALA A 39 6.82 -10.81 -12.61
C ALA A 39 7.91 -10.06 -11.81
N ASP A 40 8.97 -9.61 -12.48
CA ASP A 40 10.06 -8.86 -11.87
C ASP A 40 9.60 -7.49 -11.37
N LEU A 41 8.75 -6.80 -12.13
CA LEU A 41 8.15 -5.53 -11.70
C LEU A 41 7.27 -5.71 -10.47
N HIS A 42 6.41 -6.74 -10.44
CA HIS A 42 5.64 -7.08 -9.24
C HIS A 42 6.52 -7.46 -8.06
N ALA A 43 7.64 -8.16 -8.30
CA ALA A 43 8.59 -8.52 -7.25
C ALA A 43 9.28 -7.27 -6.68
N VAL A 44 9.65 -6.28 -7.52
CA VAL A 44 10.18 -4.99 -7.05
C VAL A 44 9.15 -4.22 -6.25
N ALA A 45 7.93 -4.06 -6.79
CA ALA A 45 6.86 -3.32 -6.12
C ALA A 45 6.39 -3.97 -4.82
N SER A 46 6.57 -5.29 -4.67
CA SER A 46 6.31 -6.02 -3.43
C SER A 46 7.55 -6.23 -2.56
N LEU A 47 8.65 -5.49 -2.81
CA LEU A 47 9.89 -5.53 -2.03
C LEU A 47 10.56 -6.92 -1.94
N ARG A 48 10.22 -7.83 -2.85
CA ARG A 48 10.80 -9.18 -2.98
C ARG A 48 11.90 -9.24 -4.06
N ARG A 49 12.34 -8.09 -4.54
CA ARG A 49 13.46 -7.96 -5.48
C ARG A 49 14.10 -6.59 -5.35
N LYS A 50 15.43 -6.55 -5.48
CA LYS A 50 16.20 -5.29 -5.46
C LYS A 50 15.77 -4.35 -6.60
N PRO A 51 15.76 -3.04 -6.37
CA PRO A 51 15.27 -2.06 -7.34
C PRO A 51 16.13 -1.96 -8.60
N THR A 52 17.39 -2.41 -8.58
CA THR A 52 18.28 -2.42 -9.76
C THR A 52 17.70 -3.18 -10.95
N ALA A 53 16.78 -4.12 -10.72
CA ALA A 53 16.05 -4.82 -11.77
C ALA A 53 15.18 -3.88 -12.64
N LEU A 54 14.82 -2.70 -12.12
CA LEU A 54 14.06 -1.69 -12.86
C LEU A 54 14.81 -1.18 -14.10
N TYR A 55 16.15 -1.22 -14.11
CA TYR A 55 16.93 -0.81 -15.28
C TYR A 55 16.66 -1.69 -16.50
N ASP A 56 16.66 -3.01 -16.31
CA ASP A 56 16.39 -3.95 -17.41
C ASP A 56 14.93 -3.90 -17.84
N ILE A 57 14.01 -3.73 -16.87
CA ILE A 57 12.58 -3.57 -17.12
C ILE A 57 12.32 -2.31 -17.96
N ALA A 58 12.91 -1.17 -17.57
CA ALA A 58 12.81 0.11 -18.26
C ALA A 58 13.43 0.04 -19.66
N ALA A 59 14.65 -0.51 -19.80
CA ALA A 59 15.31 -0.66 -21.09
C ALA A 59 14.48 -1.52 -22.08
N ASN A 60 13.89 -2.62 -21.60
CA ASN A 60 12.97 -3.42 -22.43
C ASN A 60 11.68 -2.68 -22.79
N ALA A 61 11.18 -1.83 -21.89
CA ALA A 61 9.99 -1.01 -22.13
C ALA A 61 10.25 0.12 -23.14
N LEU A 62 11.46 0.72 -23.13
CA LEU A 62 11.87 1.72 -24.13
C LEU A 62 12.00 1.11 -25.53
N GLY A 63 12.43 -0.15 -25.63
CA GLY A 63 12.46 -0.85 -26.91
C GLY A 63 11.09 -1.25 -27.48
N ARG A 64 9.97 -1.00 -26.78
CA ARG A 64 8.64 -1.56 -27.10
C ARG A 64 7.47 -0.62 -26.80
N ASN A 65 6.65 -0.35 -27.81
CA ASN A 65 5.55 0.64 -27.77
C ASN A 65 4.28 0.23 -26.96
N LYS A 66 4.32 -0.75 -26.03
CA LYS A 66 3.11 -1.33 -25.39
C LYS A 66 3.22 -1.71 -23.90
N VAL A 67 4.23 -1.25 -23.16
CA VAL A 67 4.36 -1.57 -21.72
C VAL A 67 3.68 -0.50 -20.85
N ALA A 68 3.23 -0.86 -19.65
CA ALA A 68 2.65 0.05 -18.66
C ALA A 68 3.72 1.04 -18.13
N HIS A 69 4.09 2.02 -18.95
CA HIS A 69 5.19 2.95 -18.68
C HIS A 69 4.98 3.75 -17.39
N SER A 70 3.75 4.15 -17.05
CA SER A 70 3.46 4.90 -15.83
C SER A 70 3.84 4.13 -14.55
N TYR A 71 3.56 2.83 -14.50
CA TYR A 71 3.89 2.01 -13.32
C TYR A 71 5.40 1.83 -13.17
N ILE A 72 6.14 1.74 -14.28
CA ILE A 72 7.61 1.71 -14.24
C ILE A 72 8.15 3.06 -13.74
N VAL A 73 7.60 4.18 -14.21
CA VAL A 73 7.99 5.53 -13.77
C VAL A 73 7.72 5.72 -12.28
N GLU A 74 6.54 5.32 -11.80
CA GLU A 74 6.19 5.36 -10.37
C GLU A 74 7.17 4.53 -9.53
N GLU A 75 7.48 3.30 -9.94
CA GLU A 75 8.43 2.46 -9.22
C GLU A 75 9.86 3.02 -9.29
N LEU A 76 10.30 3.62 -10.40
CA LEU A 76 11.57 4.33 -10.45
C LEU A 76 11.59 5.52 -9.45
N GLY A 77 10.52 6.31 -9.41
CA GLY A 77 10.36 7.47 -8.52
C GLY A 77 10.38 7.10 -7.03
N LYS A 78 9.87 5.92 -6.66
CA LYS A 78 9.89 5.43 -5.28
C LYS A 78 11.26 4.93 -4.82
N ASN A 79 12.24 4.71 -5.70
CA ASN A 79 13.49 4.02 -5.37
C ASN A 79 14.73 4.95 -5.40
N PRO A 80 15.00 5.71 -4.31
CA PRO A 80 16.15 6.63 -4.23
C PRO A 80 17.50 5.94 -4.12
N THR A 81 17.53 4.63 -3.89
CA THR A 81 18.77 3.82 -3.82
C THR A 81 19.37 3.52 -5.20
N LEU A 82 18.64 3.83 -6.27
CA LEU A 82 19.15 3.75 -7.63
C LEU A 82 20.16 4.88 -7.90
N ASP A 83 21.03 4.67 -8.88
CA ASP A 83 21.85 5.73 -9.45
C ASP A 83 20.93 6.86 -9.95
N ASP A 84 21.19 8.11 -9.53
CA ASP A 84 20.28 9.23 -9.78
C ASP A 84 20.23 9.58 -11.25
N THR A 85 21.38 9.79 -11.87
CA THR A 85 21.48 10.18 -13.29
C THR A 85 20.74 9.15 -14.14
N LYS A 86 21.06 7.87 -14.00
CA LYS A 86 20.40 6.81 -14.77
C LYS A 86 18.92 6.66 -14.43
N ARG A 87 18.52 6.83 -13.16
CA ARG A 87 17.11 6.77 -12.74
C ARG A 87 16.29 7.85 -13.45
N TRP A 88 16.75 9.10 -13.40
CA TRP A 88 16.03 10.24 -13.98
C TRP A 88 16.05 10.20 -15.51
N ASP A 89 17.16 9.81 -16.14
CA ASP A 89 17.25 9.64 -17.60
C ASP A 89 16.23 8.61 -18.11
N LEU A 90 16.08 7.48 -17.41
CA LEU A 90 15.09 6.46 -17.76
C LEU A 90 13.65 6.94 -17.60
N ILE A 91 13.36 7.71 -16.54
CA ILE A 91 12.05 8.30 -16.34
C ILE A 91 11.72 9.24 -17.49
N LEU A 92 12.62 10.17 -17.82
CA LEU A 92 12.43 11.13 -18.90
C LEU A 92 12.20 10.41 -20.24
N ALA A 93 13.05 9.43 -20.56
CA ALA A 93 12.91 8.66 -21.80
C ALA A 93 11.56 7.91 -21.88
N LEU A 94 11.10 7.32 -20.78
CA LEU A 94 9.82 6.60 -20.73
C LEU A 94 8.62 7.56 -20.89
N VAL A 95 8.72 8.76 -20.32
CA VAL A 95 7.69 9.79 -20.44
C VAL A 95 7.63 10.35 -21.86
N GLU A 96 8.77 10.64 -22.49
CA GLU A 96 8.86 11.19 -23.86
C GLU A 96 8.29 10.25 -24.92
N MET A 97 8.40 8.94 -24.73
CA MET A 97 7.84 7.95 -25.66
C MET A 97 6.30 7.95 -25.74
N ARG A 98 5.62 8.52 -24.74
CA ARG A 98 4.17 8.46 -24.59
C ARG A 98 3.60 9.86 -24.84
N ASN A 99 3.49 10.24 -26.12
CA ASN A 99 2.93 11.51 -26.62
C ASN A 99 2.00 12.25 -25.63
N ASN A 100 2.38 13.49 -25.27
CA ASN A 100 1.65 14.60 -24.62
C ASN A 100 0.21 14.37 -24.10
N SER A 101 -0.07 13.33 -23.32
CA SER A 101 -1.30 13.27 -22.53
C SER A 101 -1.07 13.97 -21.19
N LEU A 102 -2.03 14.79 -20.74
CA LEU A 102 -1.99 15.56 -19.48
C LEU A 102 -1.42 14.80 -18.26
N PRO A 103 -1.72 13.51 -18.01
CA PRO A 103 -1.11 12.77 -16.89
C PRO A 103 0.42 12.68 -16.94
N LEU A 104 1.04 12.74 -18.12
CA LEU A 104 2.49 12.54 -18.32
C LEU A 104 3.29 13.82 -18.17
N HIS A 105 2.73 14.96 -18.59
CA HIS A 105 3.36 16.25 -18.34
C HIS A 105 3.42 16.54 -16.84
N ALA A 106 2.32 16.27 -16.13
CA ALA A 106 2.24 16.27 -14.68
C ALA A 106 3.28 15.34 -14.03
N GLN A 107 3.44 14.12 -14.54
CA GLN A 107 4.44 13.17 -14.05
C GLN A 107 5.88 13.68 -14.23
N LYS A 108 6.20 14.34 -15.35
CA LYS A 108 7.52 14.97 -15.56
C LYS A 108 7.80 16.07 -14.52
N ILE A 109 6.79 16.87 -14.19
CA ILE A 109 6.91 17.96 -13.22
C ILE A 109 7.04 17.43 -11.80
N ALA A 110 6.30 16.39 -11.45
CA ALA A 110 6.36 15.78 -10.13
C ALA A 110 7.68 15.07 -9.84
N VAL A 111 8.26 14.47 -10.86
CA VAL A 111 9.40 13.54 -10.75
C VAL A 111 10.70 14.33 -10.99
N GLN A 112 10.98 15.28 -10.08
CA GLN A 112 12.22 16.07 -10.03
C GLN A 112 13.25 15.47 -9.07
N PRO A 113 14.55 15.79 -9.24
CA PRO A 113 15.60 15.38 -8.32
C PRO A 113 15.43 15.86 -6.86
N ALA A 114 14.67 16.95 -6.64
CA ALA A 114 14.40 17.54 -5.34
C ALA A 114 12.91 17.91 -5.22
N HIS A 115 12.35 17.82 -4.01
CA HIS A 115 10.93 18.15 -3.76
C HIS A 115 10.62 19.64 -3.97
N ASP A 116 11.51 20.55 -3.56
CA ASP A 116 11.33 21.99 -3.78
C ASP A 116 11.22 22.34 -5.26
N ALA A 117 12.11 21.78 -6.09
CA ALA A 117 12.08 22.00 -7.53
C ALA A 117 10.76 21.50 -8.16
N ALA A 118 10.19 20.41 -7.64
CA ALA A 118 8.88 19.94 -8.09
C ALA A 118 7.76 20.91 -7.68
N ILE A 119 7.76 21.40 -6.44
CA ILE A 119 6.73 22.33 -5.96
C ILE A 119 6.80 23.66 -6.70
N ASP A 120 8.00 24.19 -6.95
CA ASP A 120 8.21 25.41 -7.74
C ASP A 120 7.63 25.24 -9.16
N ALA A 121 7.98 24.13 -9.82
CA ALA A 121 7.48 23.83 -11.15
C ALA A 121 5.95 23.61 -11.19
N ILE A 122 5.36 23.08 -10.11
CA ILE A 122 3.90 23.00 -9.95
C ILE A 122 3.31 24.41 -9.82
N ALA A 123 3.90 25.30 -9.03
CA ALA A 123 3.39 26.66 -8.83
C ALA A 123 3.34 27.46 -10.14
N ASP A 124 4.30 27.22 -11.05
CA ASP A 124 4.39 27.87 -12.35
C ASP A 124 3.37 27.38 -13.40
N LEU A 125 2.62 26.31 -13.10
CA LEU A 125 1.60 25.77 -14.01
C LEU A 125 0.37 26.69 -14.12
N LYS A 126 -0.13 26.83 -15.36
CA LYS A 126 -1.16 27.82 -15.68
C LYS A 126 -2.56 27.43 -15.20
N THR A 127 -2.86 26.13 -15.11
CA THR A 127 -4.21 25.64 -14.79
C THR A 127 -4.25 24.90 -13.46
N SER A 128 -5.41 24.93 -12.78
CA SER A 128 -5.61 24.15 -11.54
C SER A 128 -5.53 22.65 -11.80
N GLU A 129 -6.07 22.18 -12.92
CA GLU A 129 -6.08 20.76 -13.29
C GLU A 129 -4.66 20.21 -13.48
N GLU A 130 -3.78 20.95 -14.16
CA GLU A 130 -2.37 20.55 -14.32
C GLU A 130 -1.64 20.54 -12.97
N ARG A 131 -1.91 21.54 -12.12
CA ARG A 131 -1.34 21.62 -10.77
C ARG A 131 -1.75 20.46 -9.90
N GLU A 132 -3.04 20.13 -9.85
CA GLU A 132 -3.56 18.99 -9.10
C GLU A 132 -3.03 17.67 -9.65
N ALA A 133 -2.95 17.51 -10.98
CA ALA A 133 -2.39 16.30 -11.58
C ALA A 133 -0.92 16.12 -11.19
N ALA A 134 -0.09 17.16 -11.28
CA ALA A 134 1.31 17.11 -10.90
C ALA A 134 1.50 16.91 -9.40
N ALA A 135 0.71 17.59 -8.56
CA ALA A 135 0.72 17.39 -7.12
C ALA A 135 0.32 15.97 -6.74
N ASN A 136 -0.66 15.37 -7.42
CA ASN A 136 -1.06 13.98 -7.17
C ASN A 136 0.07 13.00 -7.51
N GLU A 137 0.85 13.24 -8.57
CA GLU A 137 2.01 12.41 -8.91
C GLU A 137 3.16 12.59 -7.89
N LEU A 138 3.41 13.81 -7.43
CA LEU A 138 4.42 14.10 -6.40
C LEU A 138 4.07 13.38 -5.09
N LEU A 139 2.81 13.51 -4.68
CA LEU A 139 2.22 12.83 -3.53
C LEU A 139 2.05 11.32 -3.74
N ALA A 140 2.20 10.76 -4.93
CA ALA A 140 2.09 9.30 -5.13
C ALA A 140 3.35 8.53 -4.68
N GLY A 141 4.40 9.24 -4.24
CA GLY A 141 5.58 8.64 -3.62
C GLY A 141 6.89 8.92 -4.35
N VAL A 142 7.07 10.13 -4.89
CA VAL A 142 8.39 10.56 -5.38
C VAL A 142 9.32 10.74 -4.18
N ARG A 143 10.43 9.99 -4.16
CA ARG A 143 11.40 9.97 -3.07
C ARG A 143 12.78 10.36 -3.60
N THR A 144 13.51 11.14 -2.82
CA THR A 144 14.87 11.58 -3.18
C THR A 144 15.89 10.97 -2.22
N LYS A 145 17.19 11.14 -2.48
CA LYS A 145 18.24 10.63 -1.58
C LYS A 145 18.38 11.48 -0.33
N GLU A 146 18.01 12.74 -0.43
CA GLU A 146 18.07 13.73 0.64
C GLU A 146 16.87 13.59 1.58
N ALA A 147 15.71 13.18 1.06
CA ALA A 147 14.50 13.04 1.85
C ALA A 147 13.67 11.80 1.42
N PRO A 148 13.48 10.80 2.30
CA PRO A 148 12.67 9.63 2.01
C PRO A 148 11.17 9.93 1.98
N PHE A 149 10.74 11.10 2.43
CA PHE A 149 9.37 11.61 2.41
C PHE A 149 9.36 13.09 2.03
N LEU A 150 8.22 13.57 1.54
CA LEU A 150 7.97 15.02 1.42
C LEU A 150 7.90 15.61 2.83
N SER A 151 8.65 16.69 3.12
CA SER A 151 8.63 17.31 4.48
C SER A 151 7.27 17.96 4.80
N ALA A 152 7.02 18.27 6.07
CA ALA A 152 5.83 19.00 6.50
C ALA A 152 5.75 20.39 5.85
N GLU A 153 6.88 21.12 5.81
CA GLU A 153 6.98 22.43 5.16
C GLU A 153 6.61 22.33 3.67
N HIS A 154 7.15 21.34 2.97
CA HIS A 154 6.82 21.08 1.57
C HIS A 154 5.34 20.72 1.36
N ALA A 155 4.74 19.93 2.24
CA ALA A 155 3.33 19.57 2.17
C ALA A 155 2.42 20.79 2.38
N ILE A 156 2.73 21.63 3.37
CA ILE A 156 2.00 22.89 3.64
C ILE A 156 2.12 23.85 2.44
N ARG A 157 3.35 24.06 1.95
CA ARG A 157 3.61 24.90 0.79
C ARG A 157 2.89 24.42 -0.47
N LEU A 158 2.84 23.09 -0.68
CA LEU A 158 2.09 22.48 -1.78
C LEU A 158 0.59 22.75 -1.65
N HIS A 159 0.03 22.60 -0.45
CA HIS A 159 -1.38 22.95 -0.18
C HIS A 159 -1.69 24.42 -0.47
N GLU A 160 -0.84 25.33 0.01
CA GLU A 160 -0.97 26.77 -0.25
C GLU A 160 -0.89 27.11 -1.75
N THR A 161 -0.03 26.39 -2.49
CA THR A 161 0.14 26.54 -3.94
C THR A 161 -1.11 26.10 -4.73
N LEU A 162 -1.77 25.03 -4.27
CA LEU A 162 -2.99 24.53 -4.93
C LEU A 162 -4.20 25.39 -4.60
N GLY A 163 -4.29 25.91 -3.37
CA GLY A 163 -5.41 26.70 -2.89
C GLY A 163 -6.70 25.88 -2.91
N GLY A 164 -7.05 25.23 -1.81
CA GLY A 164 -8.24 24.38 -1.78
C GLY A 164 -8.47 23.64 -0.48
N ASP A 165 -9.18 22.51 -0.59
CA ASP A 165 -9.49 21.62 0.51
C ASP A 165 -8.20 20.90 0.99
N PRO A 166 -7.82 21.01 2.29
CA PRO A 166 -6.68 20.29 2.87
C PRO A 166 -6.74 18.77 2.63
N SER A 167 -7.94 18.21 2.44
CA SER A 167 -8.12 16.78 2.18
C SER A 167 -7.34 16.28 0.95
N PHE A 168 -7.13 17.14 -0.06
CA PHE A 168 -6.42 16.75 -1.28
C PHE A 168 -4.95 16.39 -0.97
N VAL A 169 -4.24 17.25 -0.26
CA VAL A 169 -2.82 17.08 0.03
C VAL A 169 -2.61 16.17 1.24
N PHE A 170 -3.21 16.51 2.37
CA PHE A 170 -2.85 15.90 3.64
C PHE A 170 -3.34 14.46 3.77
N SER A 171 -4.50 14.10 3.22
CA SER A 171 -4.96 12.69 3.25
C SER A 171 -3.97 11.77 2.52
N ARG A 172 -3.39 12.23 1.41
CA ARG A 172 -2.39 11.47 0.64
C ARG A 172 -1.04 11.48 1.34
N TRP A 173 -0.60 12.64 1.79
CA TRP A 173 0.68 12.82 2.46
C TRP A 173 0.78 11.94 3.72
N ILE A 174 -0.20 12.03 4.63
CA ILE A 174 -0.30 11.19 5.84
C ILE A 174 -0.40 9.71 5.45
N GLY A 175 -1.23 9.38 4.45
CA GLY A 175 -1.47 8.02 4.01
C GLY A 175 -0.24 7.28 3.44
N ASN A 176 0.79 8.01 3.02
CA ASN A 176 1.99 7.41 2.44
C ASN A 176 3.03 6.95 3.47
N PHE A 177 3.04 7.54 4.67
CA PHE A 177 4.03 7.23 5.71
C PHE A 177 4.19 5.73 5.96
N PRO A 178 3.10 4.97 6.24
CA PRO A 178 3.23 3.54 6.52
C PRO A 178 3.89 2.76 5.39
N SER A 179 3.49 3.04 4.15
CA SER A 179 4.06 2.35 2.99
C SER A 179 5.54 2.66 2.80
N ASN A 180 5.95 3.92 2.96
CA ASN A 180 7.33 4.36 2.76
C ASN A 180 8.24 3.94 3.92
N LEU A 181 7.78 3.99 5.18
CA LEU A 181 8.53 3.56 6.36
C LEU A 181 8.87 2.07 6.31
N VAL A 182 8.00 1.24 5.73
CA VAL A 182 8.29 -0.19 5.50
C VAL A 182 9.44 -0.39 4.51
N ARG A 183 9.57 0.47 3.49
CA ARG A 183 10.67 0.35 2.51
C ARG A 183 12.03 0.61 3.12
N LEU A 184 12.11 1.48 4.14
CA LEU A 184 13.33 1.72 4.92
C LEU A 184 13.80 0.46 5.65
N GLY A 185 12.90 -0.50 5.89
CA GLY A 185 13.24 -1.80 6.46
C GLY A 185 14.07 -2.68 5.53
N THR A 186 14.13 -2.40 4.23
CA THR A 186 14.84 -3.25 3.26
C THR A 186 16.36 -3.11 3.34
N ASN A 187 17.08 -4.18 2.98
CA ASN A 187 18.54 -4.22 3.00
C ASN A 187 19.21 -3.13 2.14
N TRP A 188 18.54 -2.69 1.06
CA TRP A 188 19.10 -1.67 0.18
C TRP A 188 18.81 -0.24 0.67
N GLU A 189 17.69 0.01 1.34
CA GLU A 189 17.41 1.35 1.87
C GLU A 189 18.15 1.65 3.17
N ARG A 190 18.40 0.66 4.03
CA ARG A 190 19.23 0.82 5.23
C ARG A 190 20.68 1.26 4.93
N ALA A 191 21.14 1.04 3.70
CA ALA A 191 22.47 1.49 3.28
C ALA A 191 22.53 3.01 3.00
N VAL A 192 21.38 3.67 2.86
CA VAL A 192 21.27 5.09 2.50
C VAL A 192 20.60 5.90 3.62
N PHE A 193 19.63 5.30 4.31
CA PHE A 193 18.86 5.97 5.35
C PHE A 193 19.07 5.28 6.71
N ASP A 194 19.36 6.08 7.74
CA ASP A 194 19.22 5.61 9.12
C ASP A 194 17.73 5.54 9.47
N ARG A 195 17.22 4.31 9.64
CA ARG A 195 15.79 4.07 9.91
C ARG A 195 15.33 4.78 11.17
N GLN A 196 16.13 4.80 12.24
CA GLN A 196 15.72 5.38 13.51
C GLN A 196 15.56 6.89 13.38
N THR A 197 16.58 7.57 12.84
CA THR A 197 16.55 9.01 12.61
C THR A 197 15.39 9.41 11.70
N VAL A 198 15.14 8.62 10.65
CA VAL A 198 14.05 8.89 9.71
C VAL A 198 12.67 8.67 10.37
N CYS A 199 12.52 7.68 11.25
CA CYS A 199 11.29 7.48 12.03
C CYS A 199 11.03 8.63 13.02
N GLU A 200 12.05 9.10 13.73
CA GLU A 200 11.96 10.25 14.65
C GLU A 200 11.61 11.53 13.91
N ASP A 201 12.26 11.78 12.76
CA ASP A 201 11.90 12.93 11.93
C ASP A 201 10.47 12.81 11.40
N ALA A 202 10.05 11.64 10.92
CA ALA A 202 8.69 11.42 10.46
C ALA A 202 7.63 11.73 11.55
N ALA A 203 7.86 11.29 12.79
CA ALA A 203 6.96 11.59 13.91
C ALA A 203 6.90 13.10 14.18
N ARG A 204 8.05 13.78 14.20
CA ARG A 204 8.11 15.25 14.36
C ARG A 204 7.38 15.99 13.24
N GLN A 205 7.54 15.56 12.00
CA GLN A 205 6.90 16.18 10.83
C GLN A 205 5.38 15.99 10.86
N LEU A 206 4.89 14.81 11.30
CA LEU A 206 3.47 14.57 11.53
C LEU A 206 2.90 15.52 12.58
N GLY A 207 3.62 15.74 13.69
CA GLY A 207 3.23 16.69 14.74
C GLY A 207 3.10 18.12 14.23
N ILE A 208 4.06 18.58 13.41
CA ILE A 208 4.02 19.91 12.79
C ILE A 208 2.76 20.09 11.94
N VAL A 209 2.43 19.10 11.10
CA VAL A 209 1.25 19.16 10.24
C VAL A 209 -0.04 19.06 11.05
N GLU A 210 -0.08 18.21 12.07
CA GLU A 210 -1.23 18.10 12.96
C GLU A 210 -1.52 19.42 13.67
N ASP A 211 -0.50 20.04 14.27
CA ASP A 211 -0.62 21.33 14.93
C ASP A 211 -1.07 22.42 13.94
N TRP A 212 -0.46 22.47 12.76
CA TRP A 212 -0.85 23.43 11.72
C TRP A 212 -2.31 23.25 11.29
N LEU A 213 -2.76 21.99 11.09
CA LEU A 213 -4.16 21.69 10.78
C LEU A 213 -5.08 22.10 11.93
N ALA A 214 -4.70 21.88 13.19
CA ALA A 214 -5.50 22.30 14.34
C ALA A 214 -5.71 23.83 14.37
N HIS A 215 -4.70 24.62 14.00
CA HIS A 215 -4.77 26.08 14.01
C HIS A 215 -5.51 26.66 12.79
N HIS A 216 -5.32 26.09 11.60
CA HIS A 216 -5.82 26.67 10.36
C HIS A 216 -7.08 25.97 9.81
N TYR A 217 -7.26 24.69 10.13
CA TYR A 217 -8.30 23.82 9.57
C TYR A 217 -8.84 22.84 10.62
N SER A 218 -9.18 23.32 11.82
CA SER A 218 -9.62 22.45 12.93
C SER A 218 -10.78 21.51 12.55
N TRP A 219 -11.67 21.96 11.66
CA TRP A 219 -12.78 21.17 11.11
C TRP A 219 -12.34 19.93 10.32
N TYR A 220 -11.09 19.90 9.83
CA TYR A 220 -10.52 18.78 9.09
C TYR A 220 -10.02 17.65 10.01
N LEU A 221 -9.82 17.90 11.32
CA LEU A 221 -9.42 16.89 12.31
C LEU A 221 -10.61 16.00 12.75
N THR A 222 -11.31 15.46 11.76
CA THR A 222 -12.39 14.47 11.93
C THR A 222 -11.85 13.12 12.42
N THR A 223 -12.74 12.24 12.87
CA THR A 223 -12.39 10.85 13.21
C THR A 223 -11.60 10.16 12.09
N ALA A 224 -11.96 10.37 10.82
CA ALA A 224 -11.23 9.79 9.69
C ALA A 224 -9.78 10.29 9.58
N THR A 225 -9.55 11.59 9.78
CA THR A 225 -8.22 12.20 9.78
C THR A 225 -7.40 11.75 10.99
N ARG A 226 -8.01 11.68 12.18
CA ARG A 226 -7.37 11.13 13.39
C ARG A 226 -6.94 9.68 13.21
N ARG A 227 -7.76 8.85 12.56
CA ARG A 227 -7.39 7.47 12.18
C ARG A 227 -6.16 7.43 11.27
N ALA A 228 -6.05 8.38 10.33
CA ALA A 228 -4.89 8.46 9.45
C ALA A 228 -3.63 8.87 10.22
N PHE A 229 -3.73 9.87 11.11
CA PHE A 229 -2.63 10.27 12.00
C PHE A 229 -2.19 9.14 12.93
N MET A 230 -3.12 8.50 13.65
CA MET A 230 -2.83 7.35 14.51
C MET A 230 -2.03 6.29 13.76
N TYR A 231 -2.46 5.98 12.53
CA TYR A 231 -1.79 4.98 11.73
C TYR A 231 -0.40 5.42 11.24
N ALA A 232 -0.24 6.68 10.86
CA ALA A 232 1.04 7.24 10.45
C ALA A 232 2.03 7.30 11.63
N TYR A 233 1.61 7.80 12.80
CA TYR A 233 2.39 7.79 14.04
C TYR A 233 2.77 6.36 14.43
N GLY A 234 1.82 5.42 14.41
CA GLY A 234 2.08 4.01 14.71
C GLY A 234 3.12 3.39 13.80
N ALA A 235 3.13 3.76 12.51
CA ALA A 235 4.13 3.28 11.56
C ALA A 235 5.54 3.82 11.83
N THR A 236 5.69 4.98 12.51
CA THR A 236 7.01 5.50 12.90
C THR A 236 7.66 4.64 13.99
N ARG A 237 6.85 3.94 14.79
CA ARG A 237 7.27 3.09 15.92
C ARG A 237 7.96 3.82 17.08
N VAL A 238 7.92 5.15 17.10
CA VAL A 238 8.56 6.00 18.11
C VAL A 238 7.59 7.02 18.75
N ALA A 239 6.32 7.01 18.35
CA ALA A 239 5.31 8.02 18.70
C ALA A 239 4.11 7.41 19.44
N ASP A 240 4.38 6.63 20.49
CA ASP A 240 3.35 5.84 21.20
C ASP A 240 2.33 6.72 21.91
N ASP A 241 2.78 7.83 22.48
CA ASP A 241 1.93 8.80 23.17
C ASP A 241 0.97 9.46 22.18
N ASP A 242 1.43 9.79 20.97
CA ASP A 242 0.58 10.32 19.90
C ASP A 242 -0.44 9.29 19.41
N VAL A 243 -0.04 8.03 19.26
CA VAL A 243 -0.97 6.94 18.94
C VAL A 243 -2.07 6.83 19.99
N ALA A 244 -1.70 6.83 21.27
CA ALA A 244 -2.65 6.73 22.37
C ALA A 244 -3.61 7.92 22.39
N ARG A 245 -3.09 9.15 22.24
CA ARG A 245 -3.88 10.39 22.17
C ARG A 245 -4.87 10.37 21.01
N GLN A 246 -4.45 9.97 19.81
CA GLN A 246 -5.38 9.85 18.67
C GLN A 246 -6.45 8.80 18.91
N TRP A 247 -6.07 7.67 19.51
CA TRP A 247 -7.00 6.57 19.77
C TRP A 247 -8.06 6.96 20.80
N GLU A 248 -7.68 7.66 21.87
CA GLU A 248 -8.61 8.19 22.89
C GLU A 248 -9.70 9.05 22.24
N GLU A 249 -9.30 10.02 21.42
CA GLU A 249 -10.21 10.89 20.66
C GLU A 249 -11.12 10.11 19.69
N ILE A 250 -10.61 9.04 19.07
CA ILE A 250 -11.41 8.16 18.20
C ILE A 250 -12.45 7.37 19.02
N VAL A 251 -12.09 6.92 20.22
CA VAL A 251 -13.03 6.20 21.10
C VAL A 251 -14.10 7.15 21.64
N GLU A 252 -13.71 8.36 22.04
CA GLU A 252 -14.61 9.39 22.55
C GLU A 252 -15.64 9.86 21.53
N SER A 253 -15.31 9.84 20.23
CA SER A 253 -16.27 10.21 19.18
C SER A 253 -17.48 9.26 19.11
N GLY A 254 -17.35 8.02 19.61
CA GLY A 254 -18.41 7.01 19.63
C GLY A 254 -18.81 6.50 18.23
N GLU A 255 -18.05 6.83 17.18
CA GLU A 255 -18.34 6.40 15.82
C GLU A 255 -18.10 4.89 15.62
N ILE A 256 -18.88 4.28 14.72
CA ILE A 256 -18.65 2.88 14.31
C ILE A 256 -17.35 2.82 13.50
N LEU A 257 -16.37 2.07 14.01
CA LEU A 257 -15.08 1.94 13.35
C LEU A 257 -15.12 0.92 12.21
N PRO A 258 -14.59 1.25 11.02
CA PRO A 258 -14.41 0.28 9.95
C PRO A 258 -13.29 -0.70 10.32
N LEU A 259 -13.37 -1.93 9.80
CA LEU A 259 -12.42 -3.00 10.15
C LEU A 259 -10.94 -2.65 9.90
N HIS A 260 -10.64 -1.87 8.86
CA HIS A 260 -9.27 -1.42 8.59
C HIS A 260 -8.75 -0.46 9.66
N ALA A 261 -9.63 0.31 10.33
CA ALA A 261 -9.24 1.16 11.44
C ALA A 261 -8.85 0.33 12.66
N VAL A 262 -9.63 -0.72 12.95
CA VAL A 262 -9.38 -1.67 14.04
C VAL A 262 -8.05 -2.39 13.86
N GLU A 263 -7.76 -2.88 12.65
CA GLU A 263 -6.47 -3.49 12.32
C GLU A 263 -5.31 -2.53 12.56
N ARG A 264 -5.42 -1.29 12.06
CA ARG A 264 -4.38 -0.27 12.18
C ARG A 264 -4.15 0.17 13.63
N ALA A 265 -5.22 0.29 14.41
CA ALA A 265 -5.13 0.60 15.83
C ALA A 265 -4.29 -0.46 16.56
N LEU A 266 -4.68 -1.73 16.45
CA LEU A 266 -3.96 -2.85 17.08
C LEU A 266 -2.50 -2.93 16.62
N ALA A 267 -2.24 -2.69 15.33
CA ALA A 267 -0.90 -2.66 14.77
C ALA A 267 -0.05 -1.48 15.25
N SER A 268 -0.65 -0.38 15.71
CA SER A 268 0.07 0.84 16.12
C SER A 268 0.67 0.72 17.54
N THR A 269 0.17 -0.19 18.37
CA THR A 269 0.67 -0.43 19.73
C THR A 269 2.12 -0.94 19.76
N ARG A 270 2.88 -0.68 20.83
CA ARG A 270 4.26 -1.17 20.98
C ARG A 270 4.49 -2.15 22.13
N THR A 271 3.58 -2.19 23.09
CA THR A 271 3.66 -3.06 24.26
C THR A 271 2.44 -3.96 24.33
N LEU A 272 2.59 -5.12 24.99
CA LEU A 272 1.47 -6.03 25.22
C LEU A 272 0.36 -5.35 26.04
N ASP A 273 0.72 -4.51 27.00
CA ASP A 273 -0.25 -3.79 27.83
C ASP A 273 -1.10 -2.81 26.98
N ALA A 274 -0.46 -2.05 26.08
CA ALA A 274 -1.17 -1.15 25.16
C ALA A 274 -2.07 -1.93 24.20
N LEU A 275 -1.57 -3.06 23.66
CA LEU A 275 -2.37 -3.94 22.80
C LEU A 275 -3.60 -4.49 23.53
N ASN A 276 -3.43 -4.98 24.76
CA ASN A 276 -4.51 -5.54 25.57
C ASN A 276 -5.55 -4.48 25.95
N THR A 277 -5.10 -3.28 26.28
CA THR A 277 -5.97 -2.14 26.62
C THR A 277 -6.83 -1.74 25.43
N MET A 278 -6.20 -1.57 24.27
CA MET A 278 -6.89 -1.23 23.03
C MET A 278 -7.85 -2.34 22.58
N TRP A 279 -7.44 -3.61 22.74
CA TRP A 279 -8.30 -4.75 22.47
C TRP A 279 -9.54 -4.76 23.36
N ALA A 280 -9.39 -4.53 24.67
CA ALA A 280 -10.52 -4.45 25.59
C ALA A 280 -11.53 -3.37 25.18
N GLN A 281 -11.06 -2.20 24.73
CA GLN A 281 -11.92 -1.13 24.22
C GLN A 281 -12.63 -1.55 22.91
N ILE A 282 -11.91 -2.15 21.97
CA ILE A 282 -12.49 -2.68 20.71
C ILE A 282 -13.59 -3.70 20.99
N GLN A 283 -13.43 -4.55 22.01
CA GLN A 283 -14.45 -5.55 22.37
C GLN A 283 -15.78 -4.93 22.87
N THR A 284 -15.75 -3.70 23.35
CA THR A 284 -16.97 -2.97 23.74
C THR A 284 -17.67 -2.31 22.56
N MET A 285 -16.99 -2.19 21.42
CA MET A 285 -17.54 -1.59 20.20
C MET A 285 -18.43 -2.59 19.45
N SER A 286 -19.38 -2.05 18.69
CA SER A 286 -20.27 -2.88 17.87
C SER A 286 -19.50 -3.39 16.63
N ILE A 287 -19.11 -4.65 16.64
CA ILE A 287 -18.39 -5.31 15.54
C ILE A 287 -19.37 -6.18 14.75
N PRO A 288 -19.31 -6.21 13.40
CA PRO A 288 -20.14 -7.10 12.60
C PRO A 288 -19.97 -8.58 13.00
N PRO A 289 -21.06 -9.37 13.08
CA PRO A 289 -20.99 -10.78 13.45
C PRO A 289 -20.18 -11.58 12.42
N SER A 290 -19.39 -12.53 12.89
CA SER A 290 -18.62 -13.46 12.04
C SER A 290 -19.29 -14.84 11.98
N PRO A 291 -19.22 -15.57 10.86
CA PRO A 291 -19.74 -16.94 10.77
C PRO A 291 -19.07 -17.89 11.79
N PRO A 292 -19.76 -18.94 12.24
CA PRO A 292 -19.34 -19.77 13.38
C PRO A 292 -18.02 -20.56 13.23
N ASP A 293 -17.39 -20.59 12.05
CA ASP A 293 -16.12 -21.30 11.80
C ASP A 293 -15.03 -20.38 11.23
N VAL A 294 -15.23 -19.06 11.34
CA VAL A 294 -14.30 -18.05 10.84
C VAL A 294 -13.83 -17.22 12.01
N ILE A 295 -12.51 -17.13 12.18
CA ILE A 295 -11.93 -16.23 13.17
C ILE A 295 -12.41 -14.80 12.89
N PRO A 296 -13.03 -14.10 13.86
CA PRO A 296 -13.44 -12.72 13.66
C PRO A 296 -12.25 -11.84 13.27
N PHE A 297 -12.46 -10.95 12.30
CA PHE A 297 -11.37 -10.13 11.76
C PHE A 297 -10.60 -9.33 12.84
N PRO A 298 -11.27 -8.70 13.84
CA PRO A 298 -10.56 -8.04 14.94
C PRO A 298 -9.75 -9.01 15.79
N LEU A 299 -10.28 -10.20 16.09
CA LEU A 299 -9.59 -11.22 16.88
C LEU A 299 -8.34 -11.76 16.14
N MET A 300 -8.45 -11.97 14.83
CA MET A 300 -7.32 -12.32 13.98
C MET A 300 -6.23 -11.24 14.01
N SER A 301 -6.62 -9.97 13.89
CA SER A 301 -5.68 -8.84 13.91
C SER A 301 -5.00 -8.69 15.27
N TYR A 302 -5.73 -8.95 16.36
CA TYR A 302 -5.20 -8.99 17.71
C TYR A 302 -4.19 -10.14 17.88
N ALA A 303 -4.52 -11.36 17.44
CA ALA A 303 -3.62 -12.51 17.50
C ALA A 303 -2.32 -12.30 16.71
N LEU A 304 -2.39 -11.69 15.52
CA LEU A 304 -1.19 -11.33 14.76
C LEU A 304 -0.27 -10.38 15.54
N ASN A 305 -0.85 -9.40 16.25
CA ASN A 305 -0.09 -8.43 17.03
C ASN A 305 0.39 -8.97 18.37
N LEU A 306 -0.29 -9.95 18.98
CA LEU A 306 0.26 -10.72 20.10
C LEU A 306 1.54 -11.44 19.69
N ALA A 307 1.52 -12.14 18.55
CA ALA A 307 2.70 -12.82 18.02
C ALA A 307 3.83 -11.84 17.68
N ARG A 308 3.51 -10.68 17.07
CA ARG A 308 4.47 -9.59 16.80
C ARG A 308 5.18 -9.11 18.07
N LEU A 309 4.44 -8.95 19.16
CA LEU A 309 4.94 -8.45 20.45
C LEU A 309 5.51 -9.54 21.36
N GLY A 310 5.75 -10.75 20.84
CA GLY A 310 6.40 -11.84 21.57
C GLY A 310 5.45 -12.75 22.38
N ALA A 311 4.16 -12.44 22.46
CA ALA A 311 3.14 -13.31 23.08
C ALA A 311 2.64 -14.39 22.11
N ARG A 312 3.58 -15.14 21.52
CA ARG A 312 3.28 -16.13 20.47
C ARG A 312 2.37 -17.26 20.97
N ASP A 313 2.59 -17.73 22.20
CA ASP A 313 1.79 -18.82 22.79
C ASP A 313 0.29 -18.42 22.89
N GLN A 314 0.01 -17.16 23.26
CA GLN A 314 -1.37 -16.65 23.32
C GLN A 314 -1.99 -16.55 21.92
N ALA A 315 -1.22 -16.11 20.93
CA ALA A 315 -1.67 -16.07 19.53
C ALA A 315 -1.95 -17.49 18.99
N GLU A 316 -1.13 -18.47 19.36
CA GLU A 316 -1.35 -19.88 19.05
C GLU A 316 -2.62 -20.40 19.72
N ASP A 317 -2.86 -20.08 20.99
CA ASP A 317 -4.07 -20.51 21.71
C ASP A 317 -5.37 -19.95 21.12
N ILE A 318 -5.33 -18.73 20.58
CA ILE A 318 -6.43 -18.20 19.76
C ILE A 318 -6.56 -19.01 18.46
N ALA A 319 -5.45 -19.24 17.75
CA ALA A 319 -5.48 -19.93 16.46
C ALA A 319 -6.00 -21.37 16.56
N LYS A 320 -5.71 -22.09 17.66
CA LYS A 320 -6.15 -23.47 17.91
C LYS A 320 -7.67 -23.63 18.04
N GLN A 321 -8.40 -22.56 18.33
CA GLN A 321 -9.85 -22.57 18.48
C GLN A 321 -10.59 -22.60 17.13
N TYR A 322 -9.87 -22.38 16.04
CA TYR A 322 -10.44 -22.29 14.69
C TYR A 322 -9.75 -23.29 13.74
N PRO A 323 -10.41 -23.65 12.62
CA PRO A 323 -9.72 -24.31 11.51
C PRO A 323 -8.52 -23.48 11.02
N VAL A 324 -7.60 -24.14 10.30
CA VAL A 324 -6.44 -23.46 9.68
C VAL A 324 -6.91 -22.22 8.92
N HIS A 325 -6.23 -21.10 9.13
CA HIS A 325 -6.60 -19.79 8.59
C HIS A 325 -5.42 -19.17 7.82
N ASP A 326 -5.66 -18.77 6.57
CA ASP A 326 -4.59 -18.34 5.66
C ASP A 326 -3.83 -17.08 6.09
N ALA A 327 -4.49 -16.18 6.83
CA ALA A 327 -3.91 -14.92 7.30
C ALA A 327 -3.21 -15.00 8.66
N LEU A 328 -3.40 -16.07 9.44
CA LEU A 328 -2.80 -16.25 10.79
C LEU A 328 -1.88 -17.47 10.86
N SER A 329 -2.30 -18.60 10.28
CA SER A 329 -1.57 -19.87 10.38
C SER A 329 -0.22 -19.85 9.68
N TRP A 330 0.04 -18.94 8.74
CA TRP A 330 1.38 -18.77 8.15
C TRP A 330 2.42 -18.30 9.18
N LEU A 331 1.99 -17.56 10.21
CA LEU A 331 2.84 -17.00 11.25
C LEU A 331 2.98 -17.93 12.46
N VAL A 332 1.86 -18.43 12.98
CA VAL A 332 1.81 -19.20 14.24
C VAL A 332 1.75 -20.73 14.05
N ASP A 333 1.40 -21.23 12.86
CA ASP A 333 1.38 -22.65 12.46
C ASP A 333 0.96 -23.63 13.57
N PRO A 334 -0.28 -23.53 14.08
CA PRO A 334 -0.72 -24.34 15.20
C PRO A 334 -0.63 -25.83 14.82
N TYR A 335 0.05 -26.62 15.66
CA TYR A 335 0.23 -28.07 15.50
C TYR A 335 1.03 -28.51 14.26
N GLY A 336 1.81 -27.62 13.62
CA GLY A 336 2.46 -27.95 12.35
C GLY A 336 1.44 -28.26 11.25
N ALA A 337 0.26 -27.64 11.31
CA ALA A 337 -0.83 -27.89 10.37
C ALA A 337 -0.41 -27.65 8.91
N LEU A 338 0.57 -26.77 8.68
CA LEU A 338 1.12 -26.50 7.35
C LEU A 338 2.02 -27.62 6.81
N ASP A 339 2.58 -28.46 7.67
CA ASP A 339 3.37 -29.64 7.30
C ASP A 339 2.48 -30.81 6.84
N SER A 340 1.18 -30.72 7.10
CA SER A 340 0.23 -31.70 6.58
C SER A 340 0.16 -31.61 5.04
N LYS A 341 0.17 -32.78 4.38
CA LYS A 341 -0.04 -32.90 2.91
C LYS A 341 -1.47 -32.52 2.47
N LYS A 342 -2.28 -31.93 3.36
CA LYS A 342 -3.60 -31.42 2.99
C LYS A 342 -3.42 -30.29 1.98
N ASP A 343 -4.08 -30.46 0.85
CA ASP A 343 -3.90 -29.62 -0.33
C ASP A 343 -5.16 -28.79 -0.65
N ASP A 344 -5.94 -28.48 0.41
CA ASP A 344 -7.03 -27.53 0.30
C ASP A 344 -6.51 -26.10 0.06
N THR A 345 -7.40 -25.25 -0.43
CA THR A 345 -7.08 -23.88 -0.83
C THR A 345 -6.50 -23.04 0.32
N VAL A 346 -6.95 -23.28 1.55
CA VAL A 346 -6.53 -22.50 2.72
C VAL A 346 -5.09 -22.86 3.12
N HIS A 347 -4.75 -24.15 3.15
CA HIS A 347 -3.38 -24.61 3.40
C HIS A 347 -2.41 -24.12 2.32
N LYS A 348 -2.83 -24.12 1.05
CA LYS A 348 -2.04 -23.55 -0.06
C LYS A 348 -1.76 -22.06 0.14
N HIS A 349 -2.77 -21.28 0.52
CA HIS A 349 -2.60 -19.84 0.76
C HIS A 349 -1.72 -19.56 1.98
N ALA A 350 -1.88 -20.30 3.07
CA ALA A 350 -1.04 -20.18 4.25
C ALA A 350 0.43 -20.51 3.94
N ARG A 351 0.70 -21.61 3.21
CA ARG A 351 2.07 -21.96 2.74
C ARG A 351 2.65 -20.87 1.84
N ALA A 352 1.88 -20.37 0.87
CA ALA A 352 2.32 -19.28 0.00
C ALA A 352 2.59 -17.98 0.76
N ASN A 353 1.81 -17.66 1.80
CA ASN A 353 2.08 -16.51 2.67
C ASN A 353 3.36 -16.71 3.48
N ARG A 354 3.64 -17.92 3.98
CA ARG A 354 4.89 -18.25 4.66
C ARG A 354 6.10 -18.13 3.74
N GLU A 355 6.00 -18.59 2.49
CA GLU A 355 7.05 -18.39 1.48
C GLU A 355 7.29 -16.90 1.19
N ARG A 356 6.22 -16.12 0.98
CA ARG A 356 6.33 -14.66 0.79
C ARG A 356 6.96 -13.98 2.00
N ALA A 357 6.57 -14.35 3.22
CA ALA A 357 7.14 -13.83 4.45
C ALA A 357 8.65 -14.10 4.52
N ASN A 358 9.09 -15.32 4.21
CA ASN A 358 10.50 -15.68 4.17
C ASN A 358 11.28 -14.87 3.13
N ASP A 359 10.71 -14.65 1.94
CA ASP A 359 11.30 -13.77 0.93
C ASP A 359 11.49 -12.34 1.45
N LEU A 360 10.43 -11.76 2.04
CA LEU A 360 10.45 -10.40 2.58
C LEU A 360 11.50 -10.24 3.70
N VAL A 361 11.58 -11.20 4.63
CA VAL A 361 12.60 -11.23 5.69
C VAL A 361 14.01 -11.32 5.10
N ARG A 362 14.20 -12.16 4.07
CA ARG A 362 15.49 -12.25 3.37
C ARG A 362 15.92 -10.92 2.76
N PHE A 363 14.98 -10.07 2.39
CA PHE A 363 15.24 -8.72 1.88
C PHE A 363 15.31 -7.64 2.96
N GLY A 364 15.29 -8.02 4.24
CA GLY A 364 15.61 -7.16 5.38
C GLY A 364 14.41 -6.82 6.26
N LEU A 365 13.19 -7.09 5.83
CA LEU A 365 11.99 -6.70 6.56
C LEU A 365 11.83 -7.50 7.85
N ASP A 366 11.39 -6.81 8.91
CA ASP A 366 11.06 -7.46 10.18
C ASP A 366 9.62 -8.00 10.18
N VAL A 367 9.26 -8.72 11.26
CA VAL A 367 7.94 -9.37 11.37
C VAL A 367 6.78 -8.39 11.29
N GLU A 368 6.93 -7.18 11.83
CA GLU A 368 5.88 -6.15 11.80
C GLU A 368 5.66 -5.63 10.38
N ASP A 369 6.75 -5.35 9.65
CA ASP A 369 6.68 -4.95 8.25
C ASP A 369 6.04 -6.07 7.39
N VAL A 370 6.39 -7.33 7.66
CA VAL A 370 5.84 -8.49 6.94
C VAL A 370 4.34 -8.66 7.21
N ILE A 371 3.89 -8.54 8.46
CA ILE A 371 2.45 -8.59 8.81
C ILE A 371 1.71 -7.48 8.07
N PHE A 372 2.23 -6.25 8.09
CA PHE A 372 1.63 -5.14 7.36
C PHE A 372 1.57 -5.38 5.85
N MET A 373 2.62 -5.93 5.24
CA MET A 373 2.62 -6.21 3.81
C MET A 373 1.62 -7.30 3.41
N LEU A 374 1.45 -8.32 4.25
CA LEU A 374 0.51 -9.42 3.99
C LEU A 374 -0.94 -9.11 4.40
N SER A 375 -1.17 -7.99 5.09
CA SER A 375 -2.50 -7.54 5.51
C SER A 375 -3.49 -7.42 4.35
N PRO A 376 -4.78 -7.75 4.57
CA PRO A 376 -5.83 -7.56 3.57
C PRO A 376 -6.00 -6.12 3.05
N TYR A 377 -5.65 -5.13 3.86
CA TYR A 377 -5.77 -3.69 3.54
C TYR A 377 -4.43 -3.05 3.19
N SER A 378 -3.38 -3.85 2.99
CA SER A 378 -2.06 -3.37 2.59
C SER A 378 -2.04 -2.82 1.16
N PRO A 379 -1.34 -1.69 0.90
CA PRO A 379 -1.10 -1.23 -0.47
C PRO A 379 -0.24 -2.22 -1.28
N TYR A 380 0.47 -3.15 -0.62
CA TYR A 380 1.31 -4.15 -1.27
C TYR A 380 0.57 -5.41 -1.74
N ARG A 381 -0.70 -5.57 -1.33
CA ARG A 381 -1.48 -6.81 -1.51
C ARG A 381 -1.54 -7.28 -2.97
N ASP A 382 -1.84 -6.38 -3.91
CA ASP A 382 -2.01 -6.75 -5.31
C ASP A 382 -0.67 -7.17 -5.94
N ALA A 383 0.42 -6.45 -5.65
CA ALA A 383 1.76 -6.78 -6.11
C ALA A 383 2.25 -8.12 -5.54
N LEU A 384 1.99 -8.41 -4.26
CA LEU A 384 2.33 -9.69 -3.62
C LEU A 384 1.59 -10.88 -4.23
N ARG A 385 0.37 -10.66 -4.72
CA ARG A 385 -0.44 -11.67 -5.40
C ARG A 385 -0.16 -11.76 -6.90
N GLY A 386 0.71 -10.90 -7.44
CA GLY A 386 0.98 -10.82 -8.88
C GLY A 386 -0.26 -10.43 -9.69
N ILE A 387 -1.22 -9.74 -9.06
CA ILE A 387 -2.42 -9.24 -9.72
C ILE A 387 -2.00 -7.96 -10.44
N ARG A 388 -2.23 -7.89 -11.76
CA ARG A 388 -2.00 -6.67 -12.52
C ARG A 388 -2.91 -5.57 -11.97
N SER A 389 -2.32 -4.49 -11.45
CA SER A 389 -3.01 -3.24 -11.13
C SER A 389 -3.50 -2.59 -12.42
N GLY A 390 -4.55 -3.17 -13.00
CA GLY A 390 -5.22 -2.74 -14.21
C GLY A 390 -6.72 -2.73 -13.96
N SER A 391 -7.15 -2.10 -12.87
CA SER A 391 -8.55 -1.81 -12.56
C SER A 391 -8.62 -1.03 -11.25
N ALA A 392 -8.78 0.29 -11.34
CA ALA A 392 -9.67 1.09 -10.50
C ALA A 392 -9.71 0.94 -8.96
N ARG A 393 -8.75 0.31 -8.27
CA ARG A 393 -8.82 0.15 -6.79
C ARG A 393 -7.92 1.07 -5.96
N HIS A 394 -6.89 1.69 -6.54
CA HIS A 394 -6.20 2.80 -5.86
C HIS A 394 -6.98 4.14 -5.90
N ARG A 395 -8.14 4.18 -6.58
CA ARG A 395 -9.01 5.37 -6.65
C ARG A 395 -10.19 5.34 -5.68
N SER A 396 -10.31 4.37 -4.76
CA SER A 396 -11.48 4.24 -3.89
C SER A 396 -11.18 4.20 -2.38
N LEU A 397 -9.98 4.57 -1.95
CA LEU A 397 -9.72 4.82 -0.51
C LEU A 397 -9.87 6.30 -0.12
N VAL A 398 -10.26 7.14 -1.10
CA VAL A 398 -10.63 8.54 -0.89
C VAL A 398 -11.95 8.74 -1.67
N VAL A 399 -13.04 8.95 -0.93
CA VAL A 399 -14.41 9.26 -1.39
C VAL A 399 -15.26 8.07 -1.90
N LYS A 400 -15.91 7.38 -0.96
CA LYS A 400 -17.39 7.40 -0.78
C LYS A 400 -17.73 6.66 0.53
N GLU A 401 -17.56 7.34 1.65
CA GLU A 401 -18.33 7.07 2.85
C GLU A 401 -19.62 7.90 2.72
N GLN A 402 -20.71 7.24 2.37
CA GLN A 402 -22.08 7.67 2.67
C GLN A 402 -22.66 6.65 3.63
#